data_AF-A0A8T3V2B5-F1
#
_entry.id   AF-A0A8T3V2B5-F1
#
_cell.length_a   1.000
_cell.length_b   1.000
_cell.length_c   1.000
_cell.angle_alpha   90.00
_cell.angle_beta   90.00
_cell.angle_gamma   90.00
#
_symmetry.space_group_name_H-M   'P 1'
#
loop_
_entity.id
_entity.type
_entity.pdbx_description
1 polymer ?
#
loop_
_entity_poly.entity_id
_entity_poly.type
_entity_poly.pdbx_seq_one_letter_code
_entity_poly.pdbx_strand_id
1 'polypeptide(L)'
;MGFYSANTLEQKRVKQLTGDINIHDMFKNECNARGIPIYNAYNIQKRLIHEVEEEQLVGVDNVDERLMELLEERGKNKVTHRYVDFISREDSASRGVIPAMPKQEDKLPPKDQIKIPPRSRDGQTFKTDNELPEREMLIKIMNQNKKIINQNKIIIEQLKRLGEKDD
;
A
#
# COMPACT_ATOMS: atom_id res chain seq x y z
N MET A 1 12.36 18.35 0.91
CA MET A 1 11.21 17.78 1.63
C MET A 1 11.24 16.28 1.39
N GLY A 2 11.91 15.54 2.28
CA GLY A 2 12.09 14.10 2.12
C GLY A 2 10.76 13.36 2.24
N PHE A 3 10.49 12.46 1.30
CA PHE A 3 9.40 11.50 1.39
C PHE A 3 9.53 10.74 2.71
N TYR A 4 8.47 10.76 3.53
CA TYR A 4 8.40 9.91 4.72
C TYR A 4 8.40 8.44 4.26
N SER A 5 9.58 7.86 4.12
CA SER A 5 9.76 6.41 4.05
C SER A 5 9.75 5.83 5.47
N ALA A 6 8.76 6.20 6.27
CA ALA A 6 8.42 5.44 7.46
C ALA A 6 7.54 4.27 7.00
N ASN A 7 8.12 3.32 6.25
CA ASN A 7 7.44 2.07 5.95
C ASN A 7 7.22 1.37 7.30
N THR A 8 6.03 1.49 7.86
CA THR A 8 5.64 0.80 9.09
C THR A 8 5.81 -0.71 8.89
N LEU A 9 5.91 -1.47 9.98
CA LEU A 9 6.08 -2.92 9.88
C LEU A 9 4.94 -3.57 9.08
N GLU A 10 3.75 -2.99 9.20
CA GLU A 10 2.53 -3.36 8.49
C GLU A 10 2.63 -3.07 7.00
N GLN A 11 3.07 -1.87 6.60
CA GLN A 11 3.26 -1.53 5.19
C GLN A 11 4.31 -2.44 4.53
N LYS A 12 5.40 -2.75 5.26
CA LYS A 12 6.41 -3.72 4.78
C LYS A 12 5.79 -5.11 4.59
N ARG A 13 4.94 -5.55 5.52
CA ARG A 13 4.27 -6.84 5.42
C ARG A 13 3.30 -6.91 4.24
N VAL A 14 2.49 -5.88 4.02
CA VAL A 14 1.59 -5.81 2.85
C VAL A 14 2.39 -5.93 1.55
N LYS A 15 3.52 -5.22 1.44
CA LYS A 15 4.40 -5.28 0.27
C LYS A 15 5.02 -6.65 0.06
N GLN A 16 5.38 -7.37 1.12
CA GLN A 16 5.88 -8.75 1.02
C GLN A 16 4.80 -9.70 0.51
N LEU A 17 3.60 -9.58 1.05
CA LEU A 17 2.50 -10.50 0.76
C LEU A 17 1.93 -10.30 -0.64
N THR A 18 1.83 -9.05 -1.09
CA THR A 18 1.09 -8.68 -2.30
C THR A 18 1.94 -8.04 -3.38
N GLY A 19 3.09 -7.44 -3.04
CA GLY A 19 3.92 -6.62 -3.93
C GLY A 19 3.79 -5.12 -3.64
N ASP A 20 4.61 -4.29 -4.29
CA ASP A 20 4.62 -2.83 -4.11
C ASP A 20 3.78 -2.13 -5.19
N ILE A 21 4.34 -1.95 -6.39
CA ILE A 21 3.63 -1.35 -7.54
C ILE A 21 2.88 -2.42 -8.33
N ASN A 22 3.54 -3.57 -8.52
CA ASN A 22 2.99 -4.72 -9.23
C ASN A 22 2.70 -5.83 -8.23
N ILE A 23 1.69 -6.65 -8.54
CA ILE A 23 1.40 -7.84 -7.77
C ILE A 23 2.55 -8.84 -7.88
N HIS A 24 2.99 -9.37 -6.75
CA HIS A 24 4.00 -10.42 -6.68
C HIS A 24 3.47 -11.73 -7.30
N ASP A 25 4.34 -12.47 -8.01
CA ASP A 25 3.93 -13.68 -8.73
C ASP A 25 3.36 -14.77 -7.80
N MET A 26 3.88 -14.89 -6.58
CA MET A 26 3.33 -15.82 -5.58
C MET A 26 1.89 -15.46 -5.20
N PHE A 27 1.59 -14.16 -5.03
CA PHE A 27 0.26 -13.70 -4.68
C PHE A 27 -0.72 -13.89 -5.84
N LYS A 28 -0.24 -13.66 -7.06
CA LYS A 28 -0.99 -13.93 -8.28
C LYS A 28 -1.34 -15.42 -8.41
N ASN A 29 -0.39 -16.30 -8.13
CA ASN A 29 -0.61 -17.75 -8.18
C ASN A 29 -1.63 -18.19 -7.12
N GLU A 30 -1.56 -17.63 -5.91
CA GLU A 30 -2.54 -17.92 -4.86
C GLU A 30 -3.95 -17.43 -5.23
N CYS A 31 -4.04 -16.20 -5.76
CA CYS A 31 -5.31 -15.68 -6.26
C CYS A 31 -5.89 -16.57 -7.36
N ASN A 32 -5.06 -17.00 -8.32
CA ASN A 32 -5.48 -17.91 -9.39
C ASN A 32 -5.94 -19.27 -8.83
N ALA A 33 -5.24 -19.85 -7.85
CA ALA A 33 -5.63 -21.10 -7.20
C ALA A 33 -7.01 -20.99 -6.50
N ARG A 34 -7.28 -19.84 -5.88
CA ARG A 34 -8.57 -19.51 -5.26
C ARG A 34 -9.66 -19.10 -6.28
N GLY A 35 -9.33 -18.98 -7.56
CA GLY A 35 -10.25 -18.53 -8.61
C GLY A 35 -10.57 -17.03 -8.55
N ILE A 36 -9.68 -16.24 -7.96
CA ILE A 36 -9.77 -14.79 -7.82
C ILE A 36 -9.16 -14.14 -9.07
N PRO A 37 -9.94 -13.35 -9.84
CA PRO A 37 -9.40 -12.62 -10.98
C PRO A 37 -8.32 -11.60 -10.60
N ILE A 38 -7.38 -11.34 -11.51
CA ILE A 38 -6.24 -10.44 -11.25
C ILE A 38 -6.65 -9.02 -10.83
N TYR A 39 -7.76 -8.48 -11.36
CA TYR A 39 -8.25 -7.15 -10.97
C TYR A 39 -8.69 -7.11 -9.50
N ASN A 40 -9.23 -8.22 -8.98
CA ASN A 40 -9.58 -8.33 -7.57
C ASN A 40 -8.34 -8.45 -6.69
N ALA A 41 -7.29 -9.13 -7.16
CA ALA A 41 -6.02 -9.16 -6.45
C ALA A 41 -5.42 -7.75 -6.28
N TYR A 42 -5.52 -6.88 -7.29
CA TYR A 42 -5.11 -5.47 -7.19
C TYR A 42 -6.00 -4.69 -6.20
N ASN A 43 -7.30 -4.98 -6.17
CA ASN A 43 -8.21 -4.35 -5.22
C ASN A 43 -7.89 -4.75 -3.78
N ILE A 44 -7.53 -6.02 -3.53
CA ILE A 44 -7.10 -6.52 -2.22
C ILE A 44 -5.84 -5.80 -1.77
N GLN A 45 -4.82 -5.71 -2.64
CA GLN A 45 -3.58 -4.99 -2.36
C GLN A 45 -3.85 -3.51 -2.00
N LYS A 46 -4.62 -2.79 -2.84
CA LYS A 46 -4.96 -1.38 -2.58
C LYS A 46 -5.71 -1.19 -1.27
N ARG A 47 -6.64 -2.10 -0.96
CA ARG A 47 -7.43 -2.05 0.27
C ARG A 47 -6.54 -2.24 1.49
N LEU A 48 -5.64 -3.22 1.48
CA LEU A 48 -4.70 -3.44 2.58
C LEU A 48 -3.78 -2.25 2.80
N ILE A 49 -3.23 -1.65 1.74
CA ILE A 49 -2.41 -0.44 1.84
C ILE A 49 -3.20 0.69 2.50
N HIS A 50 -4.43 0.92 2.05
CA HIS A 50 -5.30 1.97 2.60
C HIS A 50 -5.70 1.71 4.05
N GLU A 51 -6.06 0.47 4.43
CA GLU A 51 -6.42 0.11 5.80
C GLU A 51 -5.22 0.26 6.76
N VAL A 52 -3.99 0.01 6.28
CA VAL A 52 -2.76 0.30 7.04
C VAL A 52 -2.49 1.82 7.14
N GLU A 53 -2.68 2.57 6.04
CA GLU A 53 -2.52 4.04 6.04
C GLU A 53 -3.53 4.77 6.93
N GLU A 54 -4.74 4.22 7.08
CA GLU A 54 -5.76 4.72 8.02
C GLU A 54 -5.55 4.21 9.46
N GLU A 55 -4.45 3.50 9.75
CA GLU A 55 -4.12 2.92 11.05
C GLU A 55 -5.21 1.95 11.59
N GLN A 56 -5.99 1.34 10.69
CA GLN A 56 -7.00 0.33 11.06
C GLN A 56 -6.38 -1.04 11.30
N LEU A 57 -5.26 -1.33 10.62
CA LEU A 57 -4.48 -2.54 10.78
C LEU A 57 -3.20 -2.19 11.52
N VAL A 58 -3.19 -2.44 12.83
CA VAL A 58 -2.01 -2.26 13.69
C VAL A 58 -1.43 -3.63 14.02
N GLY A 59 -0.16 -3.87 13.71
CA GLY A 59 0.49 -5.16 13.90
C GLY A 59 0.45 -6.08 12.66
N VAL A 60 1.55 -6.83 12.50
CA VAL A 60 1.77 -7.75 11.36
C VAL A 60 0.74 -8.88 11.32
N ASP A 61 0.35 -9.39 12.49
CA ASP A 61 -0.62 -10.48 12.60
C ASP A 61 -2.00 -10.07 12.07
N ASN A 62 -2.42 -8.83 12.33
CA ASN A 62 -3.69 -8.29 11.84
C ASN A 62 -3.68 -8.08 10.32
N VAL A 63 -2.52 -7.77 9.73
CA VAL A 63 -2.36 -7.71 8.27
C VAL A 63 -2.47 -9.10 7.66
N ASP A 64 -1.84 -10.10 8.28
CA ASP A 64 -1.88 -11.50 7.84
C ASP A 64 -3.34 -12.03 7.88
N GLU A 65 -4.04 -11.82 8.99
CA GLU A 65 -5.44 -12.22 9.18
C GLU A 65 -6.35 -11.52 8.16
N ARG A 66 -6.20 -10.20 8.02
CA ARG A 66 -7.01 -9.41 7.10
C ARG A 66 -6.82 -9.81 5.64
N LEU A 67 -5.60 -10.14 5.23
CA LEU A 67 -5.35 -10.65 3.89
C LEU A 67 -6.08 -11.97 3.65
N MET A 68 -6.04 -12.88 4.63
CA MET A 68 -6.70 -14.18 4.51
C MET A 68 -8.23 -14.03 4.43
N GLU A 69 -8.83 -13.14 5.23
CA GLU A 69 -10.25 -12.79 5.12
C GLU A 69 -10.61 -12.33 3.70
N LEU A 70 -9.86 -11.38 3.14
CA LEU A 70 -10.12 -10.84 1.80
C LEU A 70 -9.96 -11.89 0.70
N LEU A 71 -9.02 -12.82 0.87
CA LEU A 71 -8.83 -13.96 -0.04
C LEU A 71 -9.98 -14.99 0.09
N GLU A 72 -10.54 -15.17 1.27
CA GLU A 72 -11.69 -16.07 1.50
C GLU A 72 -13.01 -15.46 1.03
N GLU A 73 -13.25 -14.17 1.27
CA GLU A 73 -14.43 -13.44 0.79
C GLU A 73 -14.55 -13.45 -0.74
N ARG A 74 -13.41 -13.34 -1.43
CA ARG A 74 -13.35 -13.27 -2.90
C ARG A 74 -13.06 -14.62 -3.56
N GLY A 75 -12.56 -15.58 -2.79
CA GLY A 75 -12.21 -16.91 -3.26
C GLY A 75 -13.45 -17.71 -3.64
N LYS A 76 -13.41 -18.34 -4.80
CA LYS A 76 -14.43 -19.33 -5.22
C LYS A 76 -14.06 -20.74 -4.78
N ASN A 77 -12.75 -21.01 -4.73
CA ASN A 77 -12.19 -22.29 -4.36
C ASN A 77 -11.60 -22.23 -2.96
N LYS A 78 -11.88 -23.25 -2.14
CA LYS A 78 -11.18 -23.44 -0.87
C LYS A 78 -9.80 -24.02 -1.14
N VAL A 79 -8.77 -23.26 -0.76
CA VAL A 79 -7.39 -23.73 -0.75
C VAL A 79 -7.08 -24.26 0.65
N THR A 80 -6.44 -25.42 0.73
CA THR A 80 -6.21 -26.14 1.98
C THR A 80 -5.13 -25.53 2.86
N HIS A 81 -4.30 -24.65 2.29
CA HIS A 81 -3.14 -24.08 2.94
C HIS A 81 -3.29 -22.57 3.15
N ARG A 82 -2.61 -22.04 4.18
CA ARG A 82 -2.59 -20.61 4.50
C ARG A 82 -1.46 -19.92 3.76
N TYR A 83 -1.79 -19.06 2.80
CA TYR A 83 -0.80 -18.34 1.98
C TYR A 83 0.25 -17.58 2.80
N VAL A 84 -0.20 -16.92 3.88
CA VAL A 84 0.67 -16.11 4.76
C VAL A 84 1.77 -16.92 5.45
N ASP A 85 1.56 -18.23 5.65
CA ASP A 85 2.53 -19.13 6.28
C ASP A 85 3.67 -19.52 5.31
N PHE A 86 3.42 -19.46 3.99
CA PHE A 86 4.45 -19.71 2.97
C PHE A 86 5.38 -18.51 2.77
N ILE A 87 4.97 -17.32 3.19
CA ILE A 87 5.75 -16.09 3.04
C ILE A 87 6.41 -15.78 4.37
N SER A 88 7.70 -16.10 4.49
CA SER A 88 8.46 -15.85 5.72
C SER A 88 8.46 -14.36 6.06
N ARG A 89 8.38 -14.04 7.36
CA ARG A 89 8.58 -12.66 7.86
C ARG A 89 10.00 -12.17 7.58
N GLU A 90 10.94 -13.10 7.38
CA GLU A 90 12.35 -12.85 7.09
C GLU A 90 12.65 -12.62 5.60
N ASP A 91 11.72 -12.95 4.68
CA ASP A 91 11.89 -12.75 3.22
C ASP A 91 11.95 -11.27 2.80
N SER A 92 11.80 -10.36 3.77
CA SER A 92 12.18 -8.94 3.67
C SER A 92 13.62 -8.74 3.20
N ALA A 93 14.48 -9.73 3.41
CA ALA A 93 15.79 -9.78 2.82
C ALA A 93 15.76 -10.73 1.61
N SER A 94 15.23 -10.22 0.49
CA SER A 94 16.10 -10.32 -0.68
C SER A 94 17.40 -9.64 -0.27
N ARG A 95 18.38 -10.42 0.20
CA ARG A 95 19.78 -10.10 -0.03
C ARG A 95 19.86 -10.04 -1.55
N GLY A 96 19.56 -8.86 -2.08
CA GLY A 96 19.74 -8.50 -3.47
C GLY A 96 21.22 -8.62 -3.75
N VAL A 97 21.69 -9.84 -3.97
CA VAL A 97 22.88 -10.06 -4.79
C VAL A 97 22.37 -9.83 -6.20
N ILE A 98 22.26 -8.55 -6.56
CA ILE A 98 22.20 -8.15 -7.96
C ILE A 98 23.48 -8.75 -8.55
N PRO A 99 23.42 -9.71 -9.48
CA PRO A 99 24.61 -10.19 -10.15
C PRO A 99 25.34 -8.97 -10.70
N ALA A 100 26.66 -8.89 -10.48
CA ALA A 100 27.44 -7.77 -11.00
C ALA A 100 27.16 -7.67 -12.51
N MET A 101 26.56 -6.56 -12.92
CA MET A 101 26.23 -6.31 -14.31
C MET A 101 27.55 -6.38 -15.08
N PRO A 102 27.64 -7.17 -16.18
CA PRO A 102 28.85 -7.15 -17.00
C PRO A 102 29.11 -5.70 -17.39
N LYS A 103 30.35 -5.22 -17.23
CA LYS A 103 30.77 -3.89 -17.69
C LYS A 103 30.69 -3.88 -19.23
N GLN A 104 29.50 -3.70 -19.78
CA GLN A 104 29.35 -3.22 -21.13
C GLN A 104 29.69 -1.73 -21.09
N GLU A 105 30.67 -1.35 -21.92
CA GLU A 105 30.94 0.05 -22.22
C GLU A 105 29.73 0.61 -22.96
N ASP A 106 28.70 1.00 -22.22
CA ASP A 106 27.53 1.68 -22.75
C ASP A 106 27.95 3.09 -23.17
N LYS A 107 28.46 3.21 -24.40
CA LYS A 107 28.48 4.49 -25.11
C LYS A 107 27.03 4.87 -25.37
N LEU A 108 26.42 5.57 -24.41
CA LEU A 108 25.12 6.19 -24.59
C LEU A 108 25.14 7.03 -25.87
N PRO A 109 24.07 6.98 -26.69
CA PRO A 109 23.99 7.81 -27.88
C PRO A 109 24.07 9.30 -27.49
N PRO A 110 24.68 10.17 -28.33
CA PRO A 110 24.76 11.59 -28.07
C PRO A 110 23.39 12.19 -27.75
N LYS A 111 23.33 13.10 -26.76
CA LYS A 111 22.08 13.70 -26.24
C LYS A 111 21.14 14.24 -27.32
N ASP A 112 21.68 14.67 -28.45
CA ASP A 112 20.94 15.25 -29.58
C ASP A 112 20.08 14.22 -30.35
N GLN A 113 20.27 12.92 -30.10
CA GLN A 113 19.48 11.84 -30.72
C GLN A 113 18.35 11.33 -29.81
N ILE A 114 18.28 11.77 -28.55
CA ILE A 114 17.28 11.31 -27.58
C ILE A 114 16.06 12.23 -27.66
N LYS A 115 15.07 11.88 -28.49
CA LYS A 115 13.74 12.53 -28.46
C LYS A 115 12.94 12.00 -27.27
N ILE A 116 12.95 12.74 -26.17
CA ILE A 116 12.11 12.45 -25.01
C ILE A 116 10.69 12.95 -25.30
N PRO A 117 9.67 12.09 -25.33
CA PRO A 117 8.28 12.54 -25.46
C PRO A 117 7.85 13.34 -24.22
N PRO A 118 6.95 14.33 -24.36
CA PRO A 118 6.48 15.13 -23.24
C PRO A 118 5.82 14.24 -22.18
N ARG A 119 6.07 14.52 -20.89
CA ARG A 119 5.46 13.75 -19.81
C ARG A 119 3.97 14.06 -19.77
N SER A 120 3.12 13.06 -19.53
CA SER A 120 1.65 13.22 -19.49
C SER A 120 1.15 14.28 -18.50
N ARG A 121 1.99 14.70 -17.55
CA ARG A 121 1.69 15.74 -16.55
C ARG A 121 1.95 17.16 -17.04
N ASP A 122 2.76 17.34 -18.08
CA ASP A 122 3.21 18.67 -18.51
C ASP A 122 2.09 19.50 -19.18
N GLY A 123 0.91 18.91 -19.40
CA GLY A 123 -0.28 19.59 -19.95
C GLY A 123 -1.52 19.60 -19.05
N GLN A 124 -1.45 19.10 -17.81
CA GLN A 124 -2.61 19.10 -16.90
C GLN A 124 -2.58 20.31 -15.96
N THR A 125 -3.57 21.20 -16.11
CA THR A 125 -3.88 22.23 -15.13
C THR A 125 -4.79 21.64 -14.05
N PHE A 126 -4.32 21.61 -12.81
CA PHE A 126 -5.15 21.21 -11.67
C PHE A 126 -6.05 22.37 -11.26
N LYS A 127 -7.32 22.08 -11.02
CA LYS A 127 -8.28 23.08 -10.53
C LYS A 127 -7.87 23.55 -9.14
N THR A 128 -7.90 24.86 -8.94
CA THR A 128 -7.65 25.44 -7.61
C THR A 128 -8.88 25.25 -6.72
N ASP A 129 -8.73 25.38 -5.40
CA ASP A 129 -9.84 25.16 -4.45
C ASP A 129 -11.05 26.08 -4.70
N ASN A 130 -10.86 27.20 -5.41
CA ASN A 130 -11.89 28.14 -5.84
C ASN A 130 -12.66 27.69 -7.10
N GLU A 131 -12.18 26.67 -7.80
CA GLU A 131 -12.75 26.13 -9.05
C GLU A 131 -13.43 24.76 -8.84
N LEU A 132 -13.46 24.28 -7.59
CA LEU A 132 -14.12 23.04 -7.21
C LEU A 132 -15.64 23.27 -7.13
N PRO A 133 -16.47 22.40 -7.74
CA PRO A 133 -17.90 22.39 -7.49
C PRO A 133 -18.19 22.23 -5.99
N GLU A 134 -19.24 22.90 -5.50
CA GLU A 134 -19.64 22.90 -4.07
C GLU A 134 -19.71 21.49 -3.46
N ARG A 135 -20.18 20.52 -4.25
CA ARG A 135 -20.22 19.10 -3.86
C ARG A 135 -18.84 18.50 -3.55
N GLU A 136 -17.82 18.83 -4.33
CA GLU A 136 -16.45 18.33 -4.12
C GLU A 136 -15.80 19.01 -2.91
N MET A 137 -16.07 20.30 -2.70
CA MET A 137 -15.64 21.03 -1.51
C MET A 137 -16.26 20.43 -0.23
N LEU A 138 -17.56 20.12 -0.25
CA LEU A 138 -18.25 19.46 0.87
C LEU A 138 -17.66 18.08 1.18
N ILE A 139 -17.34 17.28 0.15
CA ILE A 139 -16.65 15.98 0.33
C ILE A 139 -15.27 16.19 0.97
N LYS A 140 -14.52 17.22 0.54
CA LYS A 140 -13.22 17.56 1.12
C LYS A 140 -13.33 17.94 2.61
N ILE A 141 -14.30 18.79 2.96
CA ILE A 141 -14.59 19.19 4.35
C ILE A 141 -15.00 17.97 5.20
N MET A 142 -15.88 17.12 4.68
CA MET A 142 -16.31 15.90 5.37
C MET A 142 -15.13 14.97 5.66
N ASN A 143 -14.24 14.78 4.68
CA ASN A 143 -13.05 13.94 4.85
C ASN A 143 -12.06 14.54 5.85
N GLN A 144 -11.90 15.87 5.88
CA GLN A 144 -11.10 16.57 6.88
C GLN A 144 -11.68 16.39 8.29
N ASN A 145 -13.00 16.54 8.45
CA ASN A 145 -13.67 16.34 9.74
C ASN A 145 -13.54 14.90 10.25
N LYS A 146 -13.63 13.90 9.35
CA LYS A 146 -13.42 12.50 9.71
C LYS A 146 -12.02 12.27 10.28
N LYS A 147 -10.98 12.90 9.69
CA LYS A 147 -9.61 12.84 10.21
C LYS A 147 -9.48 13.47 11.59
N ILE A 148 -10.06 14.66 11.79
CA ILE A 148 -10.06 15.35 13.10
C ILE A 148 -10.73 14.49 14.18
N ILE A 149 -11.87 13.88 13.87
CA ILE A 149 -12.58 13.01 14.82
C ILE A 149 -11.71 11.81 15.23
N ASN A 150 -11.05 11.16 14.26
CA ASN A 150 -10.17 10.04 14.57
C ASN A 150 -8.97 10.47 15.44
N GLN A 151 -8.36 11.61 15.15
CA GLN A 151 -7.30 12.17 15.99
C GLN A 151 -7.78 12.46 17.42
N ASN A 152 -8.98 13.04 17.57
CA ASN A 152 -9.56 13.32 18.88
C ASN A 152 -9.81 12.05 19.69
N LYS A 153 -10.22 10.94 19.05
CA LYS A 153 -10.37 9.64 19.74
C LYS A 153 -9.05 9.17 20.36
N ILE A 154 -7.97 9.24 19.59
CA ILE A 154 -6.62 8.86 20.06
C ILE A 154 -6.20 9.74 21.25
N ILE A 155 -6.40 11.06 21.14
CA ILE A 155 -6.07 12.01 22.21
C ILE A 155 -6.85 11.67 23.48
N ILE A 156 -8.16 11.40 23.38
CA ILE A 156 -9.00 11.05 24.53
C ILE A 156 -8.53 9.75 25.18
N GLU A 157 -8.17 8.72 24.40
CA GLU A 157 -7.62 7.48 24.95
C GLU A 157 -6.30 7.69 25.68
N GLN A 158 -5.41 8.53 25.13
CA GLN A 158 -4.15 8.88 25.79
C GLN A 158 -4.37 9.65 27.10
N LEU A 159 -5.30 10.61 27.11
CA LEU A 159 -5.66 11.36 28.31
C LEU A 159 -6.25 10.45 29.40
N LYS A 160 -7.11 9.49 29.05
CA LYS A 160 -7.63 8.48 30.00
C LYS A 160 -6.51 7.64 30.62
N ARG A 161 -5.58 7.15 29.81
CA ARG A 161 -4.42 6.37 30.30
C ARG A 161 -3.47 7.17 31.19
N LEU A 162 -3.44 8.50 31.07
CA LEU A 162 -2.67 9.37 31.95
C LEU A 162 -3.40 9.60 33.27
N GLY A 163 -4.72 9.85 33.24
CA GLY A 163 -5.54 9.97 34.45
C GLY A 163 -5.58 8.70 35.31
N GLU A 164 -5.55 7.52 34.70
CA GLU A 164 -5.47 6.22 35.40
C GLU A 164 -4.11 5.96 36.09
N LYS A 165 -3.07 6.78 35.84
CA LYS A 165 -1.77 6.66 36.51
C LYS A 165 -1.61 7.59 37.71
N ASP A 166 -2.51 8.54 37.88
CA ASP A 166 -2.46 9.57 38.92
C ASP A 166 -3.41 9.26 40.11
N ASP A 167 -4.09 8.11 40.12
CA ASP A 167 -4.84 7.50 41.23
C ASP A 167 -4.15 6.22 41.75
#